data_AF-A0A7R8X433-F1
#
_entry.id   AF-A0A7R8X433-F1
#
_cell.length_a   1.000
_cell.length_b   1.000
_cell.length_c   1.000
_cell.angle_alpha   90.00
_cell.angle_beta   90.00
_cell.angle_gamma   90.00
#
_symmetry.space_group_name_H-M   'P 1'
#
loop_
_entity.id
_entity.type
_entity.pdbx_description
1 polymer ?
#
loop_
_entity_poly.entity_id
_entity_poly.type
_entity_poly.pdbx_seq_one_letter_code
_entity_poly.pdbx_strand_id
1 'polypeptide(L)'
;MSGAVRFLYEKVLRRTSTFAFAVVVSAVFFERAVDMGCDAIFDNINKGRRTSPRSGGGATPYRTPPTSKRPPTDRDKGVEARLESGQ
;
A
#
# COMPACT_ATOMS: atom_id res chain seq x y z
N MET A 1 29.22 -20.38 19.62
CA MET A 1 28.07 -19.98 18.78
C MET A 1 26.83 -20.70 19.27
N SER A 2 25.73 -19.96 19.47
CA SER A 2 24.45 -20.49 19.95
C SER A 2 23.90 -21.61 19.05
N GLY A 3 23.34 -22.66 19.65
CA GLY A 3 22.89 -23.87 18.94
C GLY A 3 21.85 -23.61 17.83
N ALA A 4 21.01 -22.58 17.98
CA ALA A 4 20.03 -22.19 16.97
C ALA A 4 20.68 -21.67 15.66
N VAL A 5 21.75 -20.87 15.77
CA VAL A 5 22.47 -20.34 14.60
C VAL A 5 23.16 -21.48 13.84
N ARG A 6 23.76 -22.42 14.58
CA ARG A 6 24.38 -23.62 14.00
C ARG A 6 23.35 -24.48 13.28
N PHE A 7 22.19 -24.70 13.88
CA PHE A 7 21.10 -25.46 13.25
C PHE A 7 20.62 -24.81 11.94
N LEU A 8 20.41 -23.49 11.93
CA LEU A 8 20.00 -22.77 10.74
C LEU A 8 21.05 -22.85 9.63
N TYR A 9 22.34 -22.72 10.00
CA TYR A 9 23.43 -22.85 9.06
C TYR A 9 23.47 -24.25 8.43
N GLU A 10 23.44 -25.29 9.24
CA GLU A 10 23.52 -26.68 8.77
C GLU A 10 22.31 -27.09 7.92
N LYS A 11 21.11 -26.59 8.24
CA LYS A 11 19.86 -26.98 7.55
C LYS A 11 19.52 -26.14 6.34
N VAL A 12 19.75 -24.83 6.40
CA VAL A 12 19.24 -23.88 5.39
C VAL A 12 20.37 -23.23 4.61
N LEU A 13 21.40 -22.72 5.29
CA LEU A 13 22.43 -21.89 4.67
C LEU A 13 23.60 -22.69 4.05
N ARG A 14 23.80 -23.96 4.42
CA ARG A 14 24.94 -24.77 3.98
C ARG A 14 24.83 -25.30 2.55
N ARG A 15 23.63 -25.61 2.05
CA ARG A 15 23.41 -26.08 0.66
C ARG A 15 22.83 -24.94 -0.18
N THR A 16 23.44 -24.67 -1.33
CA THR A 16 23.03 -23.57 -2.22
C THR A 16 21.59 -23.69 -2.72
N SER A 17 21.12 -24.92 -2.97
CA SER A 17 19.73 -25.17 -3.41
C SER A 17 18.70 -24.89 -2.31
N THR A 18 18.94 -25.32 -1.07
CA THR A 18 18.05 -25.04 0.07
C THR A 18 18.09 -23.57 0.46
N PHE A 19 19.25 -22.93 0.32
CA PHE A 19 19.42 -21.51 0.53
C PHE A 19 18.58 -20.70 -0.47
N ALA A 20 18.73 -20.97 -1.77
CA ALA A 20 17.96 -20.29 -2.80
C ALA A 20 16.45 -20.47 -2.60
N PHE A 21 16.01 -21.70 -2.28
CA PHE A 21 14.61 -21.96 -1.95
C PHE A 21 14.12 -21.14 -0.76
N ALA A 22 14.89 -21.11 0.33
CA ALA A 22 14.54 -20.34 1.52
C ALA A 22 14.45 -18.83 1.23
N VAL A 23 15.35 -18.29 0.40
CA VAL A 23 15.30 -16.88 -0.03
C VAL A 23 14.01 -16.60 -0.79
N VAL A 24 13.67 -17.41 -1.80
CA VAL A 24 12.45 -17.23 -2.61
C VAL A 24 11.20 -17.28 -1.74
N VAL A 25 11.09 -18.29 -0.87
CA VAL A 25 9.97 -18.41 0.06
C VAL A 25 9.91 -17.19 0.97
N SER A 26 11.03 -16.81 1.59
CA SER A 26 11.06 -15.65 2.48
C SER A 26 10.67 -14.36 1.78
N ALA A 27 11.08 -14.15 0.52
CA ALA A 27 10.77 -12.96 -0.25
C ALA A 27 9.26 -12.81 -0.47
N VAL A 28 8.56 -13.88 -0.85
CA VAL A 28 7.09 -13.86 -1.07
C VAL A 28 6.33 -13.51 0.21
N PHE A 29 6.75 -14.08 1.36
CA PHE A 29 6.14 -13.73 2.64
C PHE A 29 6.52 -12.32 3.10
N PHE A 30 7.77 -11.91 2.86
CA PHE A 30 8.29 -10.60 3.23
C PHE A 30 7.57 -9.48 2.48
N GLU A 31 7.29 -9.62 1.19
CA GLU A 31 6.50 -8.64 0.42
C GLU A 31 5.19 -8.30 1.15
N ARG A 32 4.40 -9.31 1.50
CA ARG A 32 3.10 -9.09 2.17
C ARG A 32 3.26 -8.54 3.58
N ALA A 33 4.23 -9.03 4.33
CA ALA A 33 4.47 -8.57 5.69
C ALA A 33 4.94 -7.11 5.71
N VAL A 34 5.80 -6.71 4.77
CA VAL A 34 6.29 -5.34 4.63
C VAL A 34 5.20 -4.42 4.12
N ASP A 35 4.43 -4.81 3.11
CA ASP A 35 3.31 -3.99 2.63
C ASP A 35 2.35 -3.67 3.78
N MET A 36 1.92 -4.69 4.52
CA MET A 36 1.02 -4.53 5.67
C MET A 36 1.68 -3.74 6.81
N GLY A 37 2.97 -3.97 7.07
CA GLY A 37 3.72 -3.29 8.13
C GLY A 37 3.93 -1.82 7.81
N CYS A 38 4.33 -1.49 6.58
CA CYS A 38 4.52 -0.14 6.10
C CYS A 38 3.21 0.63 6.10
N ASP A 39 2.11 0.02 5.61
CA ASP A 39 0.78 0.60 5.70
C ASP A 39 0.41 0.88 7.15
N ALA A 40 0.59 -0.08 8.07
CA ALA A 40 0.27 0.11 9.49
C ALA A 40 1.11 1.21 10.15
N ILE A 41 2.40 1.31 9.84
CA ILE A 41 3.32 2.33 10.38
C ILE A 41 2.95 3.70 9.83
N PHE A 42 2.77 3.80 8.51
CA PHE A 42 2.30 5.03 7.86
C PHE A 42 0.95 5.43 8.47
N ASP A 43 0.08 4.45 8.71
CA ASP A 43 -1.21 4.53 9.39
C ASP A 43 -1.14 5.16 10.75
N ASN A 44 -0.21 4.67 11.54
CA ASN A 44 0.02 5.16 12.87
C ASN A 44 0.60 6.59 12.90
N ILE A 45 1.49 6.92 11.96
CA ILE A 45 2.16 8.22 11.91
C ILE A 45 1.23 9.33 11.39
N ASN A 46 0.48 9.06 10.33
CA ASN A 46 -0.35 10.07 9.63
C ASN A 46 -1.82 10.07 10.06
N LYS A 47 -2.10 9.75 11.32
CA LYS A 47 -3.46 9.76 11.87
C LYS A 47 -4.16 11.10 11.58
N GLY A 48 -5.29 11.04 10.89
CA GLY A 48 -6.14 12.22 10.59
C GLY A 48 -5.77 13.04 9.34
N ARG A 49 -4.69 12.72 8.62
CA ARG A 49 -4.30 13.42 7.36
C ARG A 49 -4.27 12.53 6.11
N ARG A 50 -4.93 11.37 6.15
CA ARG A 50 -5.07 10.51 4.99
C ARG A 50 -6.05 11.10 3.99
N THR A 51 -5.57 11.39 2.78
CA THR A 51 -6.39 11.80 1.64
C THR A 51 -7.09 10.64 0.93
N SER A 52 -6.78 9.38 1.30
CA SER A 52 -7.37 8.19 0.68
C SER A 52 -8.55 7.65 1.50
N PRO A 53 -9.73 7.41 0.89
CA PRO A 53 -10.79 6.65 1.54
C PRO A 53 -10.38 5.18 1.55
N ARG A 54 -10.10 4.61 2.72
CA ARG A 54 -9.97 3.15 2.88
C ARG A 54 -11.11 2.64 3.76
N SER A 55 -12.25 2.41 3.11
CA SER A 55 -13.41 1.72 3.69
C SER A 55 -13.58 0.37 2.97
N GLY A 56 -13.34 -0.73 3.68
CA GLY A 56 -13.81 -2.06 3.28
C GLY A 56 -12.98 -2.76 2.21
N GLY A 57 -12.83 -4.08 2.36
CA GLY A 57 -11.95 -4.91 1.54
C GLY A 57 -12.40 -5.14 0.10
N GLY A 58 -11.46 -5.62 -0.71
CA GLY A 58 -11.72 -6.27 -2.00
C GLY A 58 -11.99 -5.31 -3.16
N ALA A 59 -11.28 -5.56 -4.26
CA ALA A 59 -11.39 -4.91 -5.56
C ALA A 59 -10.91 -3.44 -5.63
N THR A 60 -9.86 -3.24 -6.42
CA THR A 60 -9.54 -1.94 -7.00
C THR A 60 -10.76 -1.42 -7.77
N PRO A 61 -10.98 -0.10 -7.75
CA PRO A 61 -11.39 0.56 -8.97
C PRO A 61 -10.35 1.62 -9.26
N TYR A 62 -9.34 1.27 -10.07
CA TYR A 62 -8.76 2.25 -10.98
C TYR A 62 -9.79 2.56 -12.07
N ARG A 63 -10.95 3.13 -11.69
CA ARG A 63 -11.86 3.87 -12.57
C ARG A 63 -12.92 4.64 -11.78
N THR A 64 -12.50 5.67 -11.09
CA THR A 64 -13.32 6.89 -11.02
C THR A 64 -12.41 8.08 -11.27
N PRO A 65 -12.78 9.00 -12.18
CA PRO A 65 -12.07 10.27 -12.29
C PRO A 65 -12.05 10.95 -10.92
N PRO A 66 -11.07 11.83 -10.66
CA PRO A 66 -11.03 12.54 -9.39
C PRO A 66 -12.31 13.37 -9.26
N THR A 67 -13.34 12.85 -8.57
CA THR A 67 -14.36 13.70 -7.96
C THR A 67 -13.66 14.38 -6.81
N SER A 68 -12.99 15.47 -7.17
CA SER A 68 -12.47 16.51 -6.30
C SER A 68 -13.48 16.76 -5.19
N LYS A 69 -13.24 16.21 -3.99
CA LYS A 69 -13.86 16.70 -2.75
C LYS A 69 -13.23 18.02 -2.29
N ARG A 70 -12.75 18.86 -3.23
CA ARG A 70 -12.39 20.23 -2.91
C ARG A 70 -13.70 21.04 -2.92
N PRO A 71 -13.97 21.88 -1.91
CA PRO A 71 -15.08 22.82 -2.01
C PRO A 71 -14.92 23.60 -3.32
N PRO A 72 -16.00 23.81 -4.10
CA PRO A 72 -15.93 24.50 -5.37
C PRO A 72 -15.23 25.83 -5.19
N THR A 73 -14.13 26.04 -5.93
CA THR A 73 -13.47 27.33 -5.94
C THR A 73 -14.35 28.32 -6.71
N ASP A 74 -14.24 29.62 -6.48
CA ASP A 74 -15.10 30.60 -7.18
C ASP A 74 -14.94 30.55 -8.71
N ARG A 75 -13.84 29.99 -9.22
CA ARG A 75 -13.66 29.67 -10.64
C ARG A 75 -14.66 28.63 -11.15
N ASP A 76 -14.97 27.63 -10.34
CA ASP A 76 -15.82 26.51 -10.72
C ASP A 76 -17.29 26.96 -10.78
N LYS A 77 -17.70 27.84 -9.86
CA LYS A 77 -19.05 28.44 -9.85
C LYS A 77 -19.33 29.28 -11.09
N GLY A 78 -18.32 29.97 -11.62
CA GLY A 78 -18.45 30.75 -12.86
C GLY A 78 -18.60 29.88 -14.12
N VAL A 79 -18.05 28.66 -14.10
CA VAL A 79 -18.19 27.69 -15.20
C VAL A 79 -19.57 27.03 -15.14
N GLU A 80 -20.03 26.65 -13.95
CA GLU A 80 -21.40 26.12 -13.74
C GLU A 80 -22.46 27.15 -14.14
N ALA A 81 -22.29 28.41 -13.72
CA ALA A 81 -23.20 29.50 -14.10
C ALA A 81 -23.24 29.74 -15.63
N ARG A 82 -22.13 29.48 -16.33
CA ARG A 82 -22.04 29.60 -17.80
C ARG A 82 -22.65 28.40 -18.53
N LEU A 83 -22.68 27.24 -17.89
CA LEU A 83 -23.35 26.04 -18.41
C LEU A 83 -24.87 26.11 -18.18
N GLU A 84 -25.30 26.68 -17.05
CA GLU A 84 -26.73 26.95 -16.79
C GLU A 84 -27.27 28.12 -17.62
N SER A 85 -26.42 29.08 -18.00
CA SER A 85 -26.80 30.21 -18.84
C SER A 85 -26.78 29.91 -20.35
N GLY A 86 -27.01 28.66 -20.76
CA GLY A 86 -26.92 28.18 -22.14
C GLY A 86 -27.54 29.09 -23.20
N GLN A 87 -26.72 30.03 -23.69
CA GLN A 87 -26.83 30.82 -24.92
C GLN A 87 -25.47 30.79 -25.61
#